data_AF-A0A366I3C0-F1
#
_entry.id   AF-A0A366I3C0-F1
#
_cell.length_a   1.000
_cell.length_b   1.000
_cell.length_c   1.000
_cell.angle_alpha   90.00
_cell.angle_beta   90.00
_cell.angle_gamma   90.00
#
_symmetry.space_group_name_H-M   'P 1'
#
loop_
_entity.id
_entity.type
_entity.pdbx_description
1 polymer ?
#
loop_
_entity_poly.entity_id
_entity_poly.type
_entity_poly.pdbx_seq_one_letter_code
_entity_poly.pdbx_strand_id
1 'polypeptide(L)'
;MLTLLWLSIFGNSALYQVIHGNLDFANEVMQYPERGFYSLLAQYPGFSLSASVATITGLLFYVTSADSGSLVLGNFTSRLADINNDAPNWLRIFWSVAIGLLTLAMLMTNGVSALQNTTVIMGLPFSFVIFFIMAGLYKSLRVEDYRKASALQSSAPMPISGDDRLIWKQRISRVMNFPGKTYTQKMLDNICAPAISRYAGCCS
;
A
#
# COMPACT_ATOMS: atom_id res chain seq x y z
N MET A 1 2.51 19.01 -1.69
CA MET A 1 2.39 20.33 -2.35
C MET A 1 1.05 20.52 -3.04
N LEU A 2 0.59 19.62 -3.91
CA LEU A 2 -0.72 19.73 -4.57
C LEU A 2 -1.89 19.93 -3.60
N THR A 3 -1.93 19.15 -2.51
CA THR A 3 -2.98 19.24 -1.48
C THR A 3 -3.00 20.60 -0.77
N LEU A 4 -1.84 21.16 -0.45
CA LEU A 4 -1.73 22.49 0.17
C LEU A 4 -2.19 23.60 -0.78
N LEU A 5 -1.82 23.49 -2.07
CA LEU A 5 -2.25 24.43 -3.10
C LEU A 5 -3.78 24.37 -3.28
N TRP A 6 -4.34 23.16 -3.35
CA TRP A 6 -5.79 22.96 -3.45
C TRP A 6 -6.53 23.55 -2.24
N LEU A 7 -6.09 23.22 -1.02
CA LEU A 7 -6.69 23.72 0.21
C LEU A 7 -6.59 25.24 0.33
N SER A 8 -5.46 25.82 -0.09
CA SER A 8 -5.27 27.26 -0.09
C SER A 8 -6.23 27.96 -1.06
N ILE A 9 -6.34 27.48 -2.31
CA ILE A 9 -7.22 28.11 -3.31
C ILE A 9 -8.70 27.95 -2.93
N PHE A 10 -9.19 26.71 -2.78
CA PHE A 10 -10.61 26.46 -2.53
C PHE A 10 -11.03 26.85 -1.11
N GLY A 11 -10.15 26.64 -0.13
CA GLY A 11 -10.42 27.03 1.26
C GLY A 11 -10.46 28.55 1.44
N ASN A 12 -9.51 29.29 0.85
CA ASN A 12 -9.54 30.75 0.89
C ASN A 12 -10.75 31.31 0.14
N SER A 13 -11.13 30.74 -1.02
CA SER A 13 -12.35 31.12 -1.74
C SER A 13 -13.62 30.89 -0.92
N ALA A 14 -13.77 29.72 -0.28
CA ALA A 14 -14.91 29.44 0.58
C ALA A 14 -14.98 30.41 1.77
N LEU A 15 -13.83 30.64 2.42
CA LEU A 15 -13.74 31.55 3.55
C LEU A 15 -14.06 33.00 3.14
N TYR A 16 -13.58 33.43 1.97
CA TYR A 16 -13.87 34.74 1.40
C TYR A 16 -15.38 34.97 1.30
N GLN A 17 -16.15 33.99 0.80
CA GLN A 17 -17.61 34.12 0.67
C GLN A 17 -18.32 34.26 2.01
N VAL A 18 -17.88 33.50 3.04
CA VAL A 18 -18.47 33.58 4.38
C VAL A 18 -18.17 34.94 5.04
N ILE A 19 -16.94 35.43 4.93
CA ILE A 19 -16.52 36.72 5.52
C ILE A 19 -17.23 37.90 4.83
N HIS A 20 -17.55 37.79 3.54
CA HIS A 20 -18.28 38.83 2.79
C HIS A 20 -19.79 38.81 3.02
N GLY A 21 -20.29 38.01 3.97
CA GLY A 21 -21.68 38.03 4.41
C GLY A 21 -22.60 37.04 3.71
N ASN A 22 -22.07 36.07 2.95
CA ASN A 22 -22.87 34.98 2.38
C ASN A 22 -23.19 33.92 3.44
N LEU A 23 -24.09 34.28 4.38
CA LEU A 23 -24.52 33.43 5.48
C LEU A 23 -25.37 32.24 5.00
N ASP A 24 -26.07 32.38 3.87
CA ASP A 24 -26.83 31.29 3.26
C ASP A 24 -25.92 30.16 2.79
N PHE A 25 -24.80 30.49 2.13
CA PHE A 25 -23.76 29.52 1.78
C PHE A 25 -23.17 28.86 3.03
N ALA A 26 -22.88 29.62 4.08
CA ALA A 26 -22.33 29.08 5.32
C ALA A 26 -23.29 28.06 5.97
N ASN A 27 -24.58 28.40 6.06
CA ASN A 27 -25.61 27.51 6.62
C ASN A 27 -25.80 26.26 5.74
N GLU A 28 -25.80 26.40 4.42
CA GLU A 28 -25.94 25.26 3.51
C GLU A 28 -24.77 24.27 3.65
N VAL A 29 -23.53 24.76 3.70
CA VAL A 29 -22.34 23.90 3.85
C VAL A 29 -22.30 23.23 5.22
N MET A 30 -22.80 23.89 6.28
CA MET A 30 -22.89 23.28 7.61
C MET A 30 -23.94 22.17 7.69
N GLN A 31 -25.07 22.31 6.98
CA GLN A 31 -26.13 21.29 6.95
C GLN A 31 -25.81 20.14 5.98
N TYR A 32 -25.22 20.46 4.82
CA TYR A 32 -24.94 19.53 3.73
C TYR A 32 -23.48 19.68 3.26
N PRO A 33 -22.51 19.20 4.05
CA PRO A 33 -21.08 19.33 3.71
C PRO A 33 -20.74 18.70 2.35
N GLU A 34 -21.48 17.69 1.90
CA GLU A 34 -21.32 17.07 0.58
C GLU A 34 -21.65 18.00 -0.59
N ARG A 35 -22.48 19.03 -0.38
CA ARG A 35 -22.83 20.01 -1.41
C ARG A 35 -21.88 21.20 -1.41
N GLY A 36 -21.14 21.43 -0.34
CA GLY A 36 -20.35 22.65 -0.13
C GLY A 36 -19.39 22.99 -1.26
N PHE A 37 -18.75 21.99 -1.89
CA PHE A 37 -17.89 22.21 -3.06
C PHE A 37 -18.67 22.71 -4.27
N TYR A 38 -19.82 22.12 -4.57
CA TYR A 38 -20.66 22.53 -5.69
C TYR A 38 -21.34 23.88 -5.43
N SER A 39 -21.80 24.15 -4.20
CA SER A 39 -22.32 25.45 -3.80
C SER A 39 -21.27 26.56 -3.91
N LEU A 40 -19.99 26.26 -3.65
CA LEU A 40 -18.89 27.21 -3.88
C LEU A 40 -18.69 27.48 -5.38
N LEU A 41 -18.70 26.44 -6.21
CA LEU A 41 -18.59 26.57 -7.67
C LEU A 41 -19.75 27.37 -8.26
N ALA A 42 -20.94 27.27 -7.68
CA ALA A 42 -22.13 28.00 -8.12
C ALA A 42 -22.01 29.53 -7.96
N GLN A 43 -21.10 29.99 -7.09
CA GLN A 43 -20.84 31.43 -6.90
C GLN A 43 -20.00 32.03 -8.03
N TYR A 44 -19.43 31.21 -8.92
CA TYR A 44 -18.59 31.66 -10.02
C TYR A 44 -19.32 31.48 -11.37
N PRO A 45 -19.18 32.44 -12.31
CA PRO A 45 -19.75 32.31 -13.64
C PRO A 45 -19.12 31.12 -14.37
N GLY A 46 -19.95 30.28 -15.02
CA GLY A 46 -19.51 29.05 -15.67
C GLY A 46 -19.72 27.76 -14.86
N PHE A 47 -20.57 27.80 -13.83
CA PHE A 47 -20.92 26.66 -12.96
C PHE A 47 -21.17 25.35 -13.71
N SER A 48 -21.97 25.36 -14.78
CA SER A 48 -22.31 24.12 -15.51
C SER A 48 -21.08 23.41 -16.08
N LEU A 49 -20.11 24.18 -16.60
CA LEU A 49 -18.89 23.63 -17.19
C LEU A 49 -17.94 23.13 -16.10
N SER A 50 -17.70 23.95 -15.06
CA SER A 50 -16.81 23.58 -13.95
C SER A 50 -17.35 22.40 -13.13
N ALA A 51 -18.67 22.37 -12.85
CA ALA A 51 -19.33 21.26 -12.17
C ALA A 51 -19.23 19.98 -12.99
N SER A 52 -19.48 20.03 -14.30
CA SER A 52 -19.36 18.86 -15.18
C SER A 52 -17.94 18.28 -15.17
N VAL A 53 -16.92 19.14 -15.30
CA VAL A 53 -15.51 18.72 -15.24
C VAL A 53 -15.17 18.13 -13.88
N ALA A 54 -15.63 18.74 -12.78
CA ALA A 54 -15.40 18.25 -11.43
C ALA A 54 -16.05 16.87 -11.21
N THR A 55 -17.29 16.68 -11.68
CA THR A 55 -17.99 15.40 -11.58
C THR A 55 -17.28 14.30 -12.38
N ILE A 56 -16.86 14.56 -13.62
CA ILE A 56 -16.09 13.60 -14.43
C ILE A 56 -14.77 13.24 -13.75
N THR A 57 -14.06 14.25 -13.25
CA THR A 57 -12.77 14.06 -12.56
C THR A 57 -12.95 13.23 -11.28
N GLY A 58 -13.97 13.53 -10.48
CA GLY A 58 -14.31 12.76 -9.27
C GLY A 58 -14.65 11.31 -9.59
N LEU A 59 -15.41 11.06 -10.66
CA LEU A 59 -15.75 9.71 -11.11
C LEU A 59 -14.50 8.93 -11.55
N LEU A 60 -13.59 9.55 -12.31
CA LEU A 60 -12.32 8.95 -12.71
C LEU A 60 -11.44 8.61 -11.51
N PHE A 61 -11.31 9.52 -10.54
CA PHE A 61 -10.56 9.25 -9.31
C PHE A 61 -11.17 8.11 -8.51
N TYR A 62 -12.50 8.05 -8.43
CA TYR A 62 -13.20 6.96 -7.77
C TYR A 62 -12.91 5.61 -8.43
N VAL A 63 -13.07 5.50 -9.76
CA VAL A 63 -12.81 4.25 -10.49
C VAL A 63 -11.35 3.80 -10.34
N THR A 64 -10.40 4.73 -10.48
CA THR A 64 -8.96 4.43 -10.33
C THR A 64 -8.62 3.99 -8.91
N SER A 65 -9.24 4.63 -7.90
CA SER A 65 -9.05 4.27 -6.49
C SER A 65 -9.68 2.92 -6.16
N ALA A 66 -10.85 2.63 -6.73
CA ALA A 66 -11.57 1.38 -6.55
C ALA A 66 -10.80 0.20 -7.16
N ASP A 67 -10.25 0.38 -8.37
CA ASP A 67 -9.41 -0.63 -9.03
C ASP A 67 -8.17 -0.95 -8.17
N SER A 68 -7.44 0.07 -7.73
CA SER A 68 -6.29 -0.06 -6.83
C SER A 68 -6.65 -0.72 -5.49
N GLY A 69 -7.81 -0.36 -4.92
CA GLY A 69 -8.30 -0.93 -3.66
C GLY A 69 -8.66 -2.41 -3.79
N SER A 70 -9.33 -2.80 -4.88
CA SER A 70 -9.68 -4.19 -5.15
C SER A 70 -8.45 -5.09 -5.32
N LEU A 71 -7.37 -4.53 -5.91
CA LEU A 71 -6.09 -5.21 -6.04
C LEU A 71 -5.46 -5.48 -4.67
N VAL A 72 -5.39 -4.48 -3.79
CA VAL A 72 -4.82 -4.65 -2.44
C VAL A 72 -5.64 -5.65 -1.62
N LEU A 73 -6.97 -5.56 -1.69
CA LEU A 73 -7.86 -6.47 -0.96
C LEU A 73 -7.76 -7.92 -1.49
N GLY A 74 -7.60 -8.08 -2.81
CA GLY A 74 -7.34 -9.37 -3.45
C GLY A 74 -6.00 -9.98 -3.03
N ASN A 75 -4.97 -9.15 -2.81
CA ASN A 75 -3.68 -9.61 -2.27
C ASN A 75 -3.78 -10.07 -0.80
N PHE A 76 -4.65 -9.47 0.02
CA PHE A 76 -4.84 -9.90 1.41
C PHE A 76 -5.70 -11.16 1.56
N THR A 77 -6.63 -11.40 0.65
CA THR A 77 -7.56 -12.54 0.70
C THR A 77 -7.08 -13.77 -0.08
N SER A 78 -6.09 -13.61 -0.97
CA SER A 78 -5.49 -14.72 -1.70
C SER A 78 -4.21 -15.19 -1.01
N ARG A 79 -4.18 -16.46 -0.57
CA ARG A 79 -2.94 -17.16 -0.23
C ARG A 79 -2.30 -17.60 -1.54
N LEU A 80 -1.26 -16.90 -1.96
CA LEU A 80 -0.46 -17.14 -3.17
C LEU A 80 -0.26 -18.66 -3.37
N ALA A 81 -0.89 -19.22 -4.40
CA ALA A 81 -0.60 -20.56 -4.90
C ALA A 81 0.48 -20.51 -6.02
N ASP A 82 0.58 -19.40 -6.75
CA ASP A 82 1.57 -19.23 -7.81
C ASP A 82 1.98 -17.76 -8.00
N ILE A 83 3.26 -17.54 -8.30
CA ILE A 83 3.97 -16.24 -8.36
C ILE A 83 3.63 -15.44 -9.62
N ASN A 84 2.79 -15.96 -10.53
CA ASN A 84 2.66 -15.46 -11.89
C ASN A 84 1.22 -15.25 -12.40
N ASN A 85 0.22 -15.26 -11.53
CA ASN A 85 -1.16 -15.04 -11.96
C ASN A 85 -1.90 -14.08 -11.03
N ASP A 86 -2.39 -12.98 -11.60
CA ASP A 86 -3.17 -11.96 -10.92
C ASP A 86 -4.35 -12.59 -10.16
N ALA A 87 -4.68 -12.01 -9.00
CA ALA A 87 -5.82 -12.45 -8.19
C ALA A 87 -7.11 -12.53 -9.05
N PRO A 88 -7.89 -13.63 -8.95
CA PRO A 88 -8.98 -13.92 -9.88
C PRO A 88 -9.99 -12.78 -9.97
N ASN A 89 -10.27 -12.33 -11.19
CA ASN A 89 -11.15 -11.19 -11.49
C ASN A 89 -12.54 -11.26 -10.81
N TRP A 90 -13.04 -12.48 -10.57
CA TRP A 90 -14.32 -12.71 -9.89
C TRP A 90 -14.34 -12.20 -8.45
N LEU A 91 -13.21 -12.31 -7.72
CA LEU A 91 -13.12 -11.85 -6.34
C LEU A 91 -13.13 -10.32 -6.28
N ARG A 92 -12.51 -9.64 -7.26
CA ARG A 92 -12.55 -8.17 -7.38
C ARG A 92 -13.96 -7.66 -7.64
N ILE A 93 -14.70 -8.30 -8.56
CA ILE A 93 -16.11 -7.97 -8.84
C ILE A 93 -16.96 -8.18 -7.58
N PHE A 94 -16.79 -9.31 -6.88
CA PHE A 94 -17.55 -9.59 -5.66
C PHE A 94 -17.33 -8.53 -4.58
N TRP A 95 -16.07 -8.17 -4.31
CA TRP A 95 -15.75 -7.12 -3.33
C TRP A 95 -16.20 -5.73 -3.78
N SER A 96 -16.09 -5.41 -5.06
CA SER A 96 -16.59 -4.13 -5.60
C SER A 96 -18.10 -3.99 -5.42
N VAL A 97 -18.87 -5.05 -5.72
CA VAL A 97 -20.32 -5.09 -5.51
C VAL A 97 -20.68 -5.06 -4.02
N ALA A 98 -19.95 -5.79 -3.18
CA ALA A 98 -20.17 -5.79 -1.73
C ALA A 98 -19.94 -4.40 -1.11
N ILE A 99 -18.88 -3.70 -1.53
CA ILE A 99 -18.61 -2.32 -1.11
C ILE A 99 -19.70 -1.38 -1.62
N GLY A 100 -20.14 -1.52 -2.87
CA GLY A 100 -21.25 -0.74 -3.42
C GLY A 100 -22.58 -0.96 -2.69
N LEU A 101 -22.87 -2.19 -2.27
CA LEU A 101 -24.06 -2.50 -1.50
C LEU A 101 -23.97 -1.94 -0.07
N LEU A 102 -22.78 -2.04 0.55
CA LEU A 102 -22.51 -1.44 1.85
C LEU A 102 -22.69 0.08 1.82
N THR A 103 -22.14 0.77 0.82
CA THR A 103 -22.27 2.23 0.69
C THR A 103 -23.73 2.63 0.48
N LEU A 104 -24.49 1.88 -0.32
CA LEU A 104 -25.91 2.13 -0.54
C LEU A 104 -26.73 1.95 0.75
N ALA A 105 -26.41 0.93 1.55
CA ALA A 105 -27.03 0.71 2.85
C ALA A 105 -26.73 1.83 3.86
N MET A 106 -25.49 2.35 3.88
CA MET A 106 -25.09 3.45 4.76
C MET A 106 -25.73 4.79 4.36
N LEU A 107 -25.86 5.04 3.05
CA LEU A 107 -26.55 6.22 2.53
C LEU A 107 -28.02 6.27 2.97
N MET A 108 -28.68 5.11 3.07
CA MET A 108 -30.07 5.02 3.54
C MET A 108 -30.24 5.28 5.04
N THR A 109 -29.20 5.10 5.86
CA THR A 109 -29.35 5.20 7.32
C THR A 109 -29.22 6.63 7.82
N ASN A 110 -28.07 7.26 7.60
CA ASN A 110 -27.73 8.59 8.13
C ASN A 110 -26.78 9.36 7.19
N GLY A 111 -26.70 8.95 5.92
CA GLY A 111 -25.89 9.64 4.90
C GLY A 111 -24.40 9.75 5.24
N VAL A 112 -23.82 10.91 4.90
CA VAL A 112 -22.37 11.19 5.00
C VAL A 112 -21.86 11.17 6.44
N SER A 113 -22.66 11.63 7.40
CA SER A 113 -22.30 11.61 8.83
C SER A 113 -22.13 10.18 9.35
N ALA A 114 -22.94 9.23 8.88
CA ALA A 114 -22.80 7.81 9.21
C ALA A 114 -21.46 7.23 8.73
N LEU A 115 -21.08 7.59 7.50
CA LEU A 115 -19.83 7.16 6.87
C LEU A 115 -18.62 7.73 7.61
N GLN A 116 -18.66 9.02 8.00
CA GLN A 116 -17.60 9.65 8.77
C GLN A 116 -17.40 8.96 10.13
N ASN A 117 -18.48 8.76 10.89
CA ASN A 117 -18.41 8.13 12.21
C ASN A 117 -17.88 6.69 12.12
N THR A 118 -18.36 5.92 11.15
CA THR A 118 -17.89 4.54 10.94
C THR A 118 -16.41 4.50 10.59
N THR A 119 -15.94 5.43 9.74
CA THR A 119 -14.53 5.53 9.36
C THR A 119 -13.65 5.87 10.56
N VAL A 120 -14.10 6.76 11.45
CA VAL A 120 -13.37 7.10 12.69
C VAL A 120 -13.27 5.88 13.61
N ILE A 121 -14.39 5.16 13.81
CA ILE A 121 -14.45 3.97 14.65
C ILE A 121 -13.54 2.86 14.10
N MET A 122 -13.53 2.65 12.78
CA MET A 122 -12.67 1.65 12.12
C MET A 122 -11.20 2.07 12.02
N GLY A 123 -10.93 3.37 11.91
CA GLY A 123 -9.56 3.91 11.81
C GLY A 123 -8.77 3.79 13.12
N LEU A 124 -9.43 3.94 14.26
CA LEU A 124 -8.81 3.87 15.58
C LEU A 124 -8.09 2.52 15.87
N PRO A 125 -8.71 1.34 15.69
CA PRO A 125 -8.01 0.06 15.86
C PRO A 125 -6.92 -0.15 14.81
N PHE A 126 -7.13 0.30 13.57
CA PHE A 126 -6.14 0.18 12.50
C PHE A 126 -4.86 0.98 12.79
N SER A 127 -4.98 2.12 13.49
CA SER A 127 -3.84 2.92 13.96
C SER A 127 -2.86 2.10 14.81
N PHE A 128 -3.37 1.26 15.72
CA PHE A 128 -2.51 0.37 16.51
C PHE A 128 -1.77 -0.64 15.63
N VAL A 129 -2.43 -1.20 14.62
CA VAL A 129 -1.81 -2.15 13.66
C VAL A 129 -0.66 -1.47 12.91
N ILE A 130 -0.85 -0.24 12.43
CA ILE A 130 0.21 0.54 11.77
C ILE A 130 1.41 0.74 12.70
N PHE A 131 1.17 1.02 13.99
CA PHE A 131 2.25 1.17 14.97
C PHE A 131 3.08 -0.12 15.12
N PHE A 132 2.41 -1.27 15.18
CA PHE A 132 3.09 -2.58 15.18
C PHE A 132 3.88 -2.83 13.90
N ILE A 133 3.32 -2.50 12.74
CA ILE A 133 4.03 -2.61 11.45
C ILE A 133 5.27 -1.71 11.45
N MET A 134 5.16 -0.49 11.96
CA MET A 134 6.29 0.45 12.05
C MET A 134 7.40 -0.08 12.96
N ALA A 135 7.04 -0.65 14.12
CA ALA A 135 8.00 -1.31 15.02
C ALA A 135 8.65 -2.54 14.36
N GLY A 136 7.88 -3.34 13.63
CA GLY A 136 8.38 -4.50 12.87
C GLY A 136 9.33 -4.10 11.75
N LEU A 137 8.98 -3.07 10.98
CA LEU A 137 9.81 -2.53 9.91
C LEU A 137 11.10 -1.94 10.47
N TYR A 138 11.02 -1.17 11.56
CA TYR A 138 12.21 -0.64 12.24
C TYR A 138 13.14 -1.75 12.71
N LYS A 139 12.60 -2.81 13.32
CA LYS A 139 13.38 -3.99 13.71
C LYS A 139 14.00 -4.69 12.49
N SER A 140 13.25 -4.85 11.40
CA SER A 140 13.72 -5.48 10.16
C SER A 140 14.87 -4.70 9.53
N LEU A 141 14.74 -3.37 9.41
CA LEU A 141 15.78 -2.48 8.89
C LEU A 141 17.03 -2.55 9.76
N ARG A 142 16.87 -2.52 11.09
CA ARG A 142 18.00 -2.59 12.02
C ARG A 142 18.74 -3.94 11.94
N VAL A 143 18.01 -5.05 11.80
CA VAL A 143 18.61 -6.39 11.57
C VAL A 143 19.34 -6.45 10.22
N GLU A 144 18.81 -5.81 9.18
CA GLU A 144 19.44 -5.76 7.87
C GLU A 144 20.70 -4.88 7.85
N ASP A 145 20.72 -3.78 8.60
CA ASP A 145 21.92 -2.96 8.79
C ASP A 145 23.03 -3.73 9.50
N TYR A 146 22.70 -4.51 10.55
CA TYR A 146 23.68 -5.41 11.18
C TYR A 146 24.18 -6.49 10.19
N ARG A 147 23.31 -7.03 9.34
CA ARG A 147 23.68 -8.02 8.32
C ARG A 147 24.60 -7.43 7.24
N LYS A 148 24.38 -6.18 6.82
CA LYS A 148 25.26 -5.46 5.88
C LYS A 148 26.62 -5.16 6.49
N ALA A 149 26.68 -4.78 7.77
CA ALA A 149 27.94 -4.58 8.49
C ALA A 149 28.76 -5.87 8.60
N SER A 150 28.12 -7.02 8.89
CA SER A 150 28.80 -8.33 8.94
C SER A 150 29.21 -8.85 7.55
N ALA A 151 28.47 -8.52 6.49
CA ALA A 151 28.82 -8.91 5.11
C ALA A 151 30.08 -8.19 4.59
N LEU A 152 30.31 -6.94 4.99
CA LEU A 152 31.56 -6.21 4.71
C LEU A 152 32.78 -6.78 5.43
N GLN A 153 32.58 -7.53 6.52
CA GLN A 153 33.66 -8.13 7.30
C GLN A 153 34.00 -9.56 6.85
N SER A 154 33.13 -10.21 6.06
CA SER A 154 33.33 -11.55 5.47
C SER A 154 33.84 -11.54 4.02
N SER A 155 34.16 -10.37 3.44
CA SER A 155 34.98 -10.35 2.22
C SER A 155 36.40 -10.81 2.58
N ALA A 156 36.68 -12.08 2.30
CA ALA A 156 37.99 -12.70 2.43
C ALA A 156 39.10 -11.85 1.77
N PRO A 157 40.36 -11.90 2.26
CA PRO A 157 41.44 -11.08 1.73
C PRO A 157 41.61 -11.32 0.23
N MET A 158 41.81 -10.25 -0.55
CA MET A 158 42.17 -10.35 -1.97
C MET A 158 43.53 -11.03 -2.13
N PRO A 159 43.66 -12.14 -2.88
CA PRO A 159 44.93 -12.45 -3.51
C PRO A 159 45.06 -11.55 -4.74
N ILE A 160 46.03 -10.63 -4.74
CA ILE A 160 46.43 -9.88 -5.93
C ILE A 160 47.07 -10.91 -6.89
N SER A 161 46.30 -11.41 -7.85
CA SER A 161 46.84 -12.24 -8.95
C SER A 161 46.12 -11.88 -10.25
N GLY A 162 46.91 -11.50 -11.24
CA GLY A 162 46.53 -10.72 -12.41
C GLY A 162 45.83 -11.47 -13.54
N ASP A 163 44.64 -12.04 -13.28
CA ASP A 163 43.72 -12.45 -14.34
C ASP A 163 42.25 -12.09 -14.01
N ASP A 164 41.94 -10.79 -14.14
CA ASP A 164 40.68 -10.18 -13.73
C ASP A 164 39.45 -10.59 -14.58
N ARG A 165 39.65 -11.18 -15.76
CA ARG A 165 38.56 -11.43 -16.72
C ARG A 165 37.71 -12.66 -16.42
N LEU A 166 38.25 -13.67 -15.75
CA LEU A 166 37.51 -14.92 -15.46
C LEU A 166 36.74 -14.85 -14.13
N ILE A 167 37.19 -14.01 -13.20
CA ILE A 167 36.67 -13.90 -11.85
C ILE A 167 35.30 -13.21 -11.81
N TRP A 168 35.07 -12.15 -12.61
CA TRP A 168 33.80 -11.41 -12.56
C TRP A 168 32.60 -12.23 -13.08
N LYS A 169 32.80 -13.09 -14.09
CA LYS A 169 31.76 -14.00 -14.58
C LYS A 169 31.37 -15.04 -13.52
N GLN A 170 32.35 -15.59 -12.82
CA GLN A 170 32.11 -16.52 -11.72
C GLN A 170 31.38 -15.84 -10.55
N ARG A 171 31.72 -14.58 -10.24
CA ARG A 171 31.05 -13.78 -9.21
C ARG A 171 29.58 -13.50 -9.56
N ILE A 172 29.28 -13.10 -10.79
CA ILE A 172 27.89 -12.89 -11.22
C ILE A 172 27.09 -14.19 -11.16
N SER A 173 27.66 -15.33 -11.57
CA SER A 173 26.96 -16.62 -11.49
C SER A 173 26.65 -17.05 -10.05
N ARG A 174 27.51 -16.68 -9.08
CA ARG A 174 27.34 -17.02 -7.66
C ARG A 174 26.32 -16.11 -6.97
N VAL A 175 26.26 -14.84 -7.35
CA VAL A 175 25.26 -13.88 -6.82
C VAL A 175 23.86 -14.13 -7.40
N MET A 176 23.78 -14.62 -8.63
CA MET A 176 22.48 -14.96 -9.26
C MET A 176 21.89 -16.29 -8.79
N ASN A 177 22.69 -17.19 -8.22
CA ASN A 177 22.20 -18.46 -7.67
C ASN A 177 21.86 -18.32 -6.19
N PHE A 178 20.68 -17.79 -5.88
CA PHE A 178 20.04 -18.05 -4.60
C PHE A 178 19.51 -19.50 -4.61
N PRO A 179 20.06 -20.42 -3.80
CA PRO A 179 19.58 -21.80 -3.78
C PRO A 179 18.14 -21.81 -3.25
N GLY A 180 17.19 -22.11 -4.13
CA GLY A 180 15.79 -22.30 -3.77
C GLY A 180 15.63 -23.42 -2.74
N LYS A 181 14.59 -23.33 -1.90
CA LYS A 181 14.34 -24.20 -0.74
C LYS A 181 14.44 -25.71 -1.05
N THR A 182 14.13 -26.11 -2.28
CA THR A 182 14.19 -27.50 -2.76
C THR A 182 15.62 -28.05 -2.87
N TYR A 183 16.60 -27.20 -3.20
CA TYR A 183 18.01 -27.60 -3.26
C TYR A 183 18.61 -27.71 -1.85
N THR A 184 18.22 -26.82 -0.94
CA THR A 184 18.64 -26.85 0.46
C THR A 184 18.15 -28.11 1.17
N GLN A 185 16.91 -28.55 0.92
CA GLN A 185 16.39 -29.82 1.47
C GLN A 185 17.13 -31.04 0.91
N LYS A 186 17.35 -31.12 -0.41
CA LYS A 186 18.12 -32.21 -1.01
C LYS A 186 19.56 -32.28 -0.51
N MET A 187 20.17 -31.14 -0.18
CA MET A 187 21.53 -31.09 0.34
C MET A 187 21.61 -31.49 1.83
N LEU A 188 20.60 -31.14 2.64
CA LEU A 188 20.49 -31.64 4.01
C LEU A 188 20.36 -33.17 4.04
N ASP A 189 19.49 -33.73 3.19
CA ASP A 189 19.20 -35.16 3.19
C ASP A 189 20.34 -35.99 2.58
N ASN A 190 20.96 -35.52 1.49
CA ASN A 190 22.01 -36.31 0.81
C ASN A 190 23.42 -36.11 1.35
N ILE A 191 23.72 -35.01 2.04
CA ILE A 191 25.09 -34.69 2.45
C ILE A 191 25.22 -34.60 3.97
N CYS A 192 24.33 -33.87 4.65
CA CYS A 192 24.45 -33.68 6.09
C CYS A 192 24.03 -34.91 6.91
N ALA A 193 22.93 -35.58 6.55
CA ALA A 193 22.46 -36.77 7.25
C ALA A 193 23.46 -37.95 7.21
N PRO A 194 24.04 -38.34 6.05
CA PRO A 194 24.99 -39.45 5.99
C PRO A 194 26.39 -39.09 6.54
N ALA A 195 26.76 -37.80 6.57
CA ALA A 195 28.02 -37.38 7.17
C ALA A 195 27.98 -37.48 8.69
N ILE A 196 26.87 -37.09 9.33
CA ILE A 196 26.70 -37.17 10.79
C ILE A 196 26.67 -38.62 11.26
N SER A 197 26.01 -39.53 10.54
CA SER A 197 25.99 -40.96 10.88
C SER A 197 27.37 -41.62 10.76
N ARG A 198 28.24 -41.12 9.86
CA ARG A 198 29.61 -41.63 9.71
C ARG A 198 30.51 -41.30 10.89
N TYR A 199 30.29 -40.17 11.57
CA TYR A 199 31.04 -39.82 12.78
C TYR A 199 30.42 -40.42 14.06
N ALA A 200 29.10 -40.60 14.09
CA ALA A 200 28.42 -41.26 15.22
C ALA A 200 28.76 -42.76 15.35
N GLY A 201 29.06 -43.45 14.25
CA GLY A 201 29.45 -44.86 14.25
C GLY A 201 30.91 -45.15 14.62
N CYS A 202 31.76 -44.14 14.78
CA CYS A 202 33.16 -44.32 15.18
C CYS A 202 33.40 -44.19 16.70
N CYS A 203 32.35 -43.98 17.49
CA CYS A 203 32.44 -43.77 18.95
C CYS A 203 31.59 -44.77 19.76
N SER A 204 31.50 -46.02 19.27
CA SER A 204 30.95 -47.19 19.97
C SER A 204 31.84 -48.39 19.68
#